data_AF-A0A7S2GHQ6-F1
#
_entry.id   AF-A0A7S2GHQ6-F1
#
_cell.length_a   1.000
_cell.length_b   1.000
_cell.length_c   1.000
_cell.angle_alpha   90.00
_cell.angle_beta   90.00
_cell.angle_gamma   90.00
#
_symmetry.space_group_name_H-M   'P 1'
#
loop_
_entity.id
_entity.type
_entity.pdbx_description
1 polymer ?
#
loop_
_entity_poly.entity_id
_entity_poly.type
_entity_poly.pdbx_seq_one_letter_code
_entity_poly.pdbx_strand_id
1 'polypeptide(L)'
;SLSYPVAPHCPTQGCVTFSNITLRNVLIDDPMLSPGVILGNASNPMRGVVLDNVRVRFSQTEKWRGSFPWGRKFLCEHGHVDSRGGTEPAPACGSELLVE
;
A
#
# COMPACT_ATOMS: atom_id res chain seq x y z
N SER A 1 1.03 -18.05 -0.76
CA SER A 1 2.37 -17.49 -0.49
C SER A 1 2.31 -15.99 -0.68
N LEU A 2 3.13 -15.24 0.04
CA LEU A 2 3.23 -13.78 -0.10
C LEU A 2 4.26 -13.50 -1.20
N SER A 3 3.82 -13.69 -2.45
CA SER A 3 4.66 -13.55 -3.64
C SER A 3 4.60 -12.11 -4.13
N TYR A 4 5.77 -11.52 -4.43
CA TYR A 4 5.78 -10.16 -4.98
C TYR A 4 5.15 -10.17 -6.39
N PRO A 5 4.15 -9.32 -6.64
CA PRO A 5 3.32 -9.41 -7.85
C PRO A 5 4.03 -9.06 -9.17
N VAL A 6 5.25 -8.53 -9.12
CA VAL A 6 6.05 -8.17 -10.32
C VAL A 6 7.14 -9.20 -10.62
N ALA A 7 7.45 -10.10 -9.68
CA ALA A 7 8.51 -11.08 -9.83
C ALA A 7 8.04 -12.48 -9.37
N PRO A 8 7.91 -13.46 -10.28
CA PRO A 8 7.32 -14.76 -9.96
C PRO A 8 8.13 -15.59 -8.95
N HIS A 9 9.41 -15.24 -8.71
CA HIS A 9 10.31 -15.95 -7.81
C HIS A 9 10.88 -15.05 -6.71
N CYS A 10 10.01 -14.31 -6.01
CA CYS A 10 10.38 -13.59 -4.79
C CYS A 10 9.49 -14.06 -3.62
N PRO A 11 9.73 -15.27 -3.08
CA PRO A 11 9.02 -15.73 -1.89
C PRO A 11 9.46 -14.89 -0.70
N THR A 12 8.53 -14.17 -0.10
CA THR A 12 8.77 -13.53 1.20
C THR A 12 8.41 -14.50 2.32
N GLN A 13 9.06 -14.37 3.47
CA GLN A 13 8.79 -15.23 4.63
C GLN A 13 7.45 -14.81 5.26
N GLY A 14 6.39 -15.56 4.96
CA GLY A 14 5.03 -15.28 5.45
C GLY A 14 4.82 -15.44 6.97
N CYS A 15 5.86 -15.82 7.71
CA CYS A 15 5.84 -15.97 9.17
C CYS A 15 6.36 -14.73 9.92
N VAL A 16 6.79 -13.68 9.20
CA VAL A 16 7.29 -12.45 9.83
C VAL A 16 6.11 -11.53 10.16
N THR A 17 6.05 -11.07 11.40
CA THR A 17 5.07 -10.08 11.84
C THR A 17 5.55 -8.67 11.48
N PHE A 18 4.79 -7.99 10.63
CA PHE A 18 4.99 -6.58 10.35
C PHE A 18 4.00 -5.76 11.16
N SER A 19 4.50 -4.94 12.09
CA SER A 19 3.65 -4.11 12.94
C SER A 19 4.30 -2.78 13.30
N ASN A 20 3.48 -1.78 13.64
CA ASN A 20 3.92 -0.45 14.09
C ASN A 20 4.85 0.25 13.08
N ILE A 21 4.45 0.24 11.81
CA ILE A 21 5.19 0.84 10.71
C ILE A 21 4.56 2.19 10.39
N THR A 22 5.33 3.27 10.46
CA THR A 22 4.87 4.59 10.03
C THR A 22 5.69 5.05 8.85
N LEU A 23 5.00 5.41 7.76
CA LEU A 23 5.58 6.21 6.68
C LEU A 23 5.06 7.64 6.81
N ARG A 24 5.97 8.60 6.92
CA ARG A 24 5.63 10.00 7.17
C ARG A 24 6.30 10.93 6.18
N ASN A 25 5.54 11.90 5.65
CA ASN A 25 6.03 12.94 4.74
C ASN A 25 6.73 12.37 3.50
N VAL A 26 6.10 11.37 2.87
CA VAL A 26 6.64 10.71 1.68
C VAL A 26 5.97 11.30 0.44
N LEU A 27 6.76 11.79 -0.51
CA LEU A 27 6.29 12.14 -1.84
C LEU A 27 6.74 11.06 -2.84
N ILE A 28 5.78 10.42 -3.48
CA ILE A 28 6.00 9.55 -4.63
C ILE A 28 5.73 10.40 -5.87
N ASP A 29 6.80 10.69 -6.61
CA ASP A 29 6.73 11.58 -7.76
C ASP A 29 6.77 10.82 -9.09
N ASP A 30 5.78 11.10 -9.94
CA ASP A 30 5.57 10.55 -11.27
C ASP A 30 5.94 9.06 -11.41
N PRO A 31 5.31 8.18 -10.61
CA PRO A 31 5.71 6.79 -10.56
C PRO A 31 5.39 6.09 -11.89
N MET A 32 6.30 5.25 -12.36
CA MET A 32 6.07 4.44 -13.56
C MET A 32 5.01 3.35 -13.31
N LEU A 33 4.98 2.79 -12.09
CA LEU A 33 4.07 1.73 -11.65
C LEU A 33 3.07 2.26 -10.61
N SER A 34 2.07 1.45 -10.27
CA SER A 34 1.12 1.72 -9.21
C SER A 34 1.83 2.14 -7.91
N PRO A 35 1.24 3.08 -7.13
CA PRO A 35 1.85 3.73 -5.97
C PRO A 35 2.60 2.84 -4.97
N GLY A 36 2.12 1.62 -4.74
CA GLY A 36 2.76 0.70 -3.81
C GLY A 36 1.91 -0.52 -3.49
N VAL A 37 2.48 -1.40 -2.67
CA VAL A 37 1.89 -2.67 -2.25
C VAL A 37 1.96 -2.76 -0.73
N ILE A 38 0.82 -3.05 -0.11
CA ILE A 38 0.70 -3.39 1.32
C ILE A 38 0.10 -4.79 1.36
N LEU A 39 0.96 -5.79 1.49
CA LEU A 39 0.56 -7.19 1.37
C LEU A 39 0.92 -7.92 2.67
N GLY A 40 -0.09 -8.24 3.47
CA GLY A 40 0.01 -9.03 4.68
C GLY A 40 -0.35 -10.50 4.48
N ASN A 41 -0.28 -11.28 5.55
CA ASN A 41 -0.75 -12.66 5.57
C ASN A 41 -2.14 -12.73 6.22
N ALA A 42 -3.09 -13.46 5.64
CA ALA A 42 -4.41 -13.65 6.22
C ALA A 42 -4.38 -14.20 7.66
N SER A 43 -3.46 -15.11 7.98
CA SER A 43 -3.31 -15.66 9.34
C SER A 43 -2.42 -14.82 10.26
N ASN A 44 -1.72 -13.82 9.72
CA ASN A 44 -0.93 -12.86 10.48
C ASN A 44 -0.98 -11.46 9.82
N PRO A 45 -2.12 -10.75 9.94
CA PRO A 45 -2.33 -9.46 9.26
C PRO A 45 -1.37 -8.37 9.76
N MET A 46 -1.01 -7.43 8.89
CA MET A 46 -0.21 -6.27 9.28
C MET A 46 -1.07 -5.34 10.15
N ARG A 47 -0.51 -4.85 11.27
CA ARG A 47 -1.23 -3.98 12.22
C ARG A 47 -0.41 -2.74 12.60
N GLY A 48 -1.10 -1.64 12.93
CA GLY A 48 -0.43 -0.39 13.30
C GLY A 48 0.37 0.22 12.15
N VAL A 49 -0.08 0.02 10.91
CA VAL A 49 0.50 0.68 9.75
C VAL A 49 -0.12 2.07 9.61
N VAL A 50 0.71 3.10 9.56
CA VAL A 50 0.25 4.49 9.45
C VAL A 50 0.91 5.14 8.23
N LEU A 51 0.09 5.71 7.35
CA LEU A 51 0.52 6.59 6.27
C LEU A 51 0.14 8.03 6.62
N ASP A 52 1.13 8.82 7.02
CA ASP A 52 0.97 10.19 7.51
C ASP A 52 1.57 11.19 6.50
N ASN A 53 0.73 11.92 5.77
CA ASN A 53 1.16 12.81 4.69
C ASN A 53 2.00 12.08 3.61
N VAL A 54 1.48 10.96 3.11
CA VAL A 54 2.04 10.24 1.96
C VAL A 54 1.30 10.65 0.70
N ARG A 55 1.97 11.38 -0.19
CA ARG A 55 1.38 11.97 -1.40
C ARG A 55 1.93 11.31 -2.65
N VAL A 56 1.05 10.99 -3.59
CA VAL A 56 1.45 10.57 -4.94
C VAL A 56 1.12 11.66 -5.93
N ARG A 57 2.14 12.15 -6.64
CA ARG A 57 1.98 13.10 -7.74
C ARG A 57 2.07 12.36 -9.06
N PHE A 58 0.94 12.14 -9.72
CA PHE A 58 0.92 11.49 -11.02
C PHE A 58 1.18 12.47 -12.17
N SER A 59 1.81 12.00 -13.25
CA SER A 59 1.90 12.74 -14.50
C SER A 59 0.51 13.13 -15.04
N GLN A 60 0.42 14.39 -15.48
CA GLN A 60 -0.77 14.98 -16.11
C GLN A 60 -0.81 14.71 -17.62
N THR A 61 0.35 14.49 -18.24
CA THR A 61 0.49 14.24 -19.69
C THR A 61 0.44 12.74 -20.01
N GLU A 62 1.05 11.91 -19.16
CA GLU A 62 1.16 10.47 -19.35
C GLU A 62 0.19 9.74 -18.41
N LYS A 63 -1.08 9.66 -18.81
CA LYS A 63 -2.16 9.06 -17.99
C LYS A 63 -1.91 7.60 -17.61
N TRP A 64 -1.13 6.87 -18.40
CA TRP A 64 -0.78 5.47 -18.15
C TRP A 64 0.22 5.30 -16.99
N ARG A 65 1.04 6.32 -16.69
CA ARG A 65 1.98 6.27 -15.57
C ARG A 65 1.25 6.22 -14.25
N GLY A 66 1.78 5.37 -13.37
CA GLY A 66 1.18 5.09 -12.08
C GLY A 66 -0.02 4.17 -12.14
N SER A 67 -0.44 3.69 -13.33
CA SER A 67 -1.68 2.94 -13.50
C SER A 67 -1.47 1.43 -13.59
N PHE A 68 -0.27 0.93 -13.91
CA PHE A 68 -0.02 -0.50 -13.97
C PHE A 68 0.69 -0.98 -12.68
N PRO A 69 0.26 -2.09 -12.03
CA PRO A 69 -0.79 -3.02 -12.45
C PRO A 69 -2.18 -2.81 -11.80
N TRP A 70 -2.32 -1.97 -10.77
CA TRP A 70 -3.58 -1.85 -10.00
C TRP A 70 -4.31 -0.51 -10.18
N GLY A 71 -3.99 0.25 -11.21
CA GLY A 71 -4.42 1.65 -11.34
C GLY A 71 -3.58 2.58 -10.45
N ARG A 72 -3.99 3.84 -10.40
CA ARG A 72 -3.38 4.90 -9.58
C ARG A 72 -3.75 4.78 -8.10
N LYS A 73 -3.66 3.56 -7.55
CA LYS A 73 -3.97 3.20 -6.17
C LYS A 73 -2.97 2.17 -5.64
N PHE A 74 -2.91 2.05 -4.33
CA PHE A 74 -2.15 1.00 -3.67
C PHE A 74 -2.87 -0.35 -3.82
N LEU A 75 -2.10 -1.42 -4.02
CA LEU A 75 -2.58 -2.76 -3.68
C LEU A 75 -2.59 -2.88 -2.16
N CYS A 76 -3.69 -3.36 -1.59
CA CYS A 76 -3.75 -3.67 -0.19
C CYS A 76 -4.54 -4.93 0.11
N GLU A 77 -3.89 -5.89 0.78
CA GLU A 77 -4.52 -7.12 1.26
C GLU A 77 -3.97 -7.45 2.65
N HIS A 78 -4.86 -7.82 3.58
CA HIS A 78 -4.51 -8.26 4.93
C HIS A 78 -3.59 -7.29 5.72
N GLY A 79 -3.73 -5.98 5.47
CA GLY A 79 -3.11 -4.93 6.28
C GLY A 79 -4.15 -3.97 6.83
N HIS A 80 -3.99 -3.55 8.08
CA HIS A 80 -4.79 -2.48 8.68
C HIS A 80 -3.98 -1.18 8.64
N VAL A 81 -4.40 -0.27 7.76
CA VAL A 81 -3.67 0.96 7.45
C VAL A 81 -4.50 2.17 7.82
N ASP A 82 -3.97 3.01 8.70
CA ASP A 82 -4.51 4.33 9.01
C ASP A 82 -3.88 5.38 8.08
N SER A 83 -4.69 6.09 7.30
CA SER A 83 -4.24 7.15 6.40
C SER A 83 -4.66 8.51 6.93
N ARG A 84 -3.69 9.38 7.22
CA ARG A 84 -3.93 10.71 7.81
C ARG A 84 -2.97 11.77 7.26
N GLY A 85 -3.12 13.01 7.74
CA GLY A 85 -2.20 14.10 7.39
C GLY A 85 -2.22 14.49 5.90
N GLY A 86 -3.33 14.21 5.19
CA GLY A 86 -3.45 14.48 3.76
C GLY A 86 -2.86 13.39 2.85
N THR A 87 -2.65 12.16 3.35
CA THR A 87 -2.25 11.02 2.52
C THR A 87 -3.21 10.82 1.34
N GLU A 88 -2.67 10.76 0.12
CA GLU A 88 -3.46 10.64 -1.11
C GLU A 88 -2.66 9.98 -2.25
N PRO A 89 -3.19 8.93 -2.91
CA PRO A 89 -4.44 8.23 -2.59
C PRO A 89 -4.32 7.39 -1.32
N ALA A 90 -5.39 7.29 -0.54
CA ALA A 90 -5.41 6.37 0.61
C ALA A 90 -5.56 4.92 0.12
N PRO A 91 -4.78 3.95 0.66
CA PRO A 91 -4.98 2.53 0.37
C PRO A 91 -6.38 2.07 0.79
N ALA A 92 -7.07 1.34 -0.08
CA ALA A 92 -8.35 0.71 0.23
C ALA A 92 -8.13 -0.63 0.97
N CYS A 93 -7.44 -0.56 2.10
CA CYS A 93 -7.31 -1.68 3.02
C CYS A 93 -8.57 -1.73 3.88
N GLY A 94 -9.13 -2.91 4.13
CA GLY A 94 -10.28 -3.06 5.01
C GLY A 94 -10.01 -2.40 6.37
N SER A 95 -10.63 -1.26 6.61
CA SER A 95 -11.35 -1.13 7.86
C SER A 95 -12.44 -2.19 7.79
N GLU A 96 -12.26 -3.32 8.47
CA GLU A 96 -13.43 -3.82 9.16
C GLU A 96 -13.94 -2.61 9.96
N LEU A 97 -15.10 -2.11 9.56
CA LEU A 97 -15.87 -1.22 10.39
C LEU A 97 -15.82 -1.83 11.79
N LEU A 98 -15.31 -1.06 12.76
CA LEU A 98 -15.88 -1.12 14.09
C LEU A 98 -17.35 -0.71 13.90
N VAL A 99 -18.21 -1.67 13.59
CA VAL A 99 -19.63 -1.55 13.92
C VAL A 99 -19.67 -1.84 15.41
N GLU A 100 -19.90 -0.79 16.19
CA GLU A 100 -20.26 -0.90 17.61
C GLU A 100 -21.42 -1.88 17.83
#